data_AF-M5FM40-F1
#
_entry.id   AF-M5FM40-F1
#
_cell.length_a   1.000
_cell.length_b   1.000
_cell.length_c   1.000
_cell.angle_alpha   90.00
_cell.angle_beta   90.00
_cell.angle_gamma   90.00
#
_symmetry.space_group_name_H-M   'P 1'
#
loop_
_entity.id
_entity.type
_entity.pdbx_description
1 polymer ?
#
loop_
_entity_poly.entity_id
_entity_poly.type
_entity_poly.pdbx_seq_one_letter_code
_entity_poly.pdbx_strand_id
1 'polypeptide(L)'
;MTNLRTDYANRHAKALTPVATELIGNLTEIFAGTPRIDRVTARAKSIDRFMSKAEKKAGDRLKYDDPLNQIQDQIGVRIITLLFERCSGDRKAYP
;
A
#
# COMPACT_ATOMS: atom_id res chain seq x y z
N MET A 1 16.43 -15.13 -21.39
CA MET A 1 15.74 -15.14 -20.09
C MET A 1 15.94 -13.79 -19.45
N THR A 2 14.94 -12.93 -19.50
CA THR A 2 14.98 -11.63 -18.82
C THR A 2 15.11 -11.85 -17.32
N ASN A 3 15.97 -11.08 -16.68
CA ASN A 3 16.18 -11.17 -15.24
C ASN A 3 14.97 -10.52 -14.55
N LEU A 4 14.16 -11.31 -13.82
CA LEU A 4 12.97 -10.85 -13.09
C LEU A 4 13.24 -9.58 -12.26
N ARG A 5 14.44 -9.49 -11.66
CA ARG A 5 14.87 -8.33 -10.89
C ARG A 5 14.99 -7.08 -11.77
N THR A 6 15.57 -7.23 -12.96
CA THR A 6 15.73 -6.14 -13.95
C THR A 6 14.37 -5.70 -14.48
N ASP A 7 13.48 -6.64 -14.80
CA ASP A 7 12.12 -6.32 -15.28
C ASP A 7 11.31 -5.58 -14.21
N TYR A 8 11.36 -6.06 -12.96
CA TYR A 8 10.70 -5.39 -11.85
C TYR A 8 11.34 -4.03 -11.55
N ALA A 9 12.67 -3.89 -11.61
CA ALA A 9 13.35 -2.61 -11.43
C ALA A 9 12.93 -1.59 -12.50
N ASN A 10 12.84 -2.01 -13.77
CA ASN A 10 12.35 -1.18 -14.86
C ASN A 10 10.90 -0.74 -14.64
N ARG A 11 10.01 -1.68 -14.28
CA ARG A 11 8.61 -1.37 -13.96
C ARG A 11 8.49 -0.45 -12.75
N HIS A 12 9.30 -0.68 -11.71
CA HIS A 12 9.33 0.12 -10.51
C HIS A 12 9.68 1.58 -10.81
N ALA A 13 10.76 1.81 -11.57
CA ALA A 13 11.19 3.15 -11.94
C ALA A 13 10.24 3.85 -12.92
N LYS A 14 9.79 3.16 -13.97
CA LYS A 14 9.04 3.76 -15.08
C LYS A 14 7.54 3.89 -14.82
N ALA A 15 6.96 3.04 -13.97
CA ALA A 15 5.52 2.98 -13.77
C ALA A 15 5.12 3.06 -12.29
N LEU A 16 5.64 2.18 -11.42
CA LEU A 16 5.11 2.08 -10.05
C LEU A 16 5.41 3.31 -9.21
N THR A 17 6.61 3.89 -9.30
CA THR A 17 6.97 5.10 -8.55
C THR A 17 6.15 6.31 -9.01
N PRO A 18 6.06 6.64 -10.31
CA PRO A 18 5.18 7.72 -10.78
C PRO A 18 3.72 7.51 -10.37
N VAL A 19 3.17 6.31 -10.57
CA VAL A 19 1.77 6.01 -10.22
C VAL A 19 1.54 6.13 -8.72
N ALA A 20 2.47 5.70 -7.87
CA ALA A 20 2.36 5.88 -6.43
C ALA A 20 2.31 7.37 -6.04
N THR A 21 3.12 8.22 -6.68
CA THR A 21 3.08 9.67 -6.44
C THR A 21 1.74 10.28 -6.85
N GLU A 22 1.26 9.99 -8.07
CA GLU A 22 -0.02 10.51 -8.56
C GLU A 22 -1.22 10.01 -7.73
N LEU A 23 -1.19 8.76 -7.27
CA LEU A 23 -2.22 8.22 -6.39
C LEU A 23 -2.35 8.98 -5.08
N ILE A 24 -1.26 9.55 -4.54
CA ILE A 24 -1.35 10.38 -3.33
C ILE A 24 -2.20 11.62 -3.63
N GLY A 25 -1.93 12.32 -4.74
CA GLY A 25 -2.68 13.50 -5.15
C GLY A 25 -4.16 13.19 -5.36
N ASN A 26 -4.45 12.20 -6.21
CA ASN A 26 -5.82 11.78 -6.53
C ASN A 26 -6.61 11.36 -5.29
N LEU A 27 -6.02 10.56 -4.40
CA LEU A 27 -6.72 10.12 -3.19
C LEU A 27 -6.89 11.25 -2.19
N THR A 28 -5.91 12.14 -2.05
CA THR A 28 -6.03 13.32 -1.19
C THR A 28 -7.17 14.22 -1.66
N GLU A 29 -7.32 14.39 -2.98
CA GLU A 29 -8.43 15.13 -3.57
C GLU A 29 -9.78 14.42 -3.37
N ILE A 30 -9.86 13.10 -3.62
CA ILE A 30 -11.09 12.32 -3.40
C ILE A 30 -11.55 12.40 -1.94
N PHE A 31 -10.61 12.36 -0.99
CA PHE A 31 -10.91 12.46 0.43
C PHE A 31 -10.95 13.91 0.94
N ALA A 32 -10.79 14.91 0.08
CA ALA A 32 -10.92 16.30 0.48
C ALA A 32 -12.33 16.54 1.03
N GLY A 33 -12.42 17.07 2.25
CA GLY A 33 -13.69 17.28 2.93
C GLY A 33 -14.28 16.04 3.62
N THR A 34 -13.66 14.86 3.49
CA THR A 34 -14.00 13.72 4.35
C THR A 34 -13.41 13.98 5.74
N PRO A 35 -14.24 14.14 6.79
CA PRO A 35 -13.71 14.41 8.12
C PRO A 35 -12.88 13.22 8.60
N ARG A 36 -11.87 13.51 9.42
CA ARG A 36 -11.05 12.52 10.15
C ARG A 36 -10.04 11.73 9.31
N ILE A 37 -9.85 12.05 8.03
CA ILE A 37 -8.68 11.56 7.30
C ILE A 37 -7.47 12.39 7.73
N ASP A 38 -6.49 11.76 8.37
CA ASP A 38 -5.28 12.40 8.86
C ASP A 38 -4.21 12.45 7.77
N ARG A 39 -3.93 11.31 7.15
CA ARG A 39 -2.83 11.17 6.20
C ARG A 39 -3.09 10.11 5.15
N VAL A 40 -2.84 10.47 3.89
CA VAL A 40 -2.77 9.54 2.76
C VAL A 40 -1.31 9.36 2.37
N THR A 41 -0.90 8.11 2.16
CA THR A 41 0.43 7.77 1.66
C THR A 41 0.32 6.65 0.66
N ALA A 42 1.17 6.64 -0.35
CA ALA A 42 1.32 5.53 -1.27
C ALA A 42 2.80 5.26 -1.50
N ARG A 43 3.14 3.99 -1.76
CA ARG A 43 4.50 3.60 -2.11
C ARG A 43 4.52 2.43 -3.07
N ALA A 44 5.47 2.44 -3.98
CA ALA A 44 5.88 1.24 -4.69
C ALA A 44 6.62 0.29 -3.73
N LYS A 45 6.41 -1.02 -3.89
CA LYS A 45 7.14 -2.03 -3.11
C LYS A 45 8.59 -2.08 -3.62
N SER A 46 9.54 -1.99 -2.68
CA SER A 46 10.96 -2.10 -3.00
C SER A 46 11.31 -3.40 -3.72
N ILE A 47 12.34 -3.35 -4.56
CA ILE A 47 12.82 -4.48 -5.37
C ILE A 47 13.10 -5.70 -4.48
N ASP A 48 13.82 -5.53 -3.38
CA ASP A 48 14.19 -6.67 -2.52
C ASP A 48 12.97 -7.31 -1.85
N ARG A 49 11.99 -6.52 -1.41
CA ARG A 49 10.73 -7.06 -0.85
C ARG A 49 9.89 -7.76 -1.90
N PHE A 50 9.96 -7.33 -3.16
CA PHE A 50 9.31 -8.04 -4.26
C PHE A 50 9.99 -9.38 -4.50
N MET A 51 11.33 -9.42 -4.60
CA MET A 51 12.09 -10.66 -4.79
C MET A 51 11.84 -11.66 -3.66
N SER A 52 11.91 -11.22 -2.39
CA SER A 52 11.59 -12.09 -1.24
C SER A 52 10.15 -12.62 -1.26
N LYS A 53 9.22 -11.92 -1.92
CA LYS A 53 7.83 -12.37 -2.07
C LYS A 53 7.66 -13.32 -3.26
N ALA A 54 8.39 -13.09 -4.35
CA ALA A 54 8.45 -13.96 -5.52
C ALA A 54 9.05 -15.34 -5.17
N GLU A 55 10.04 -15.37 -4.27
CA GLU A 55 10.70 -16.60 -3.81
C GLU A 55 9.88 -17.41 -2.80
N LYS A 56 8.73 -16.89 -2.32
CA LYS A 56 7.90 -17.63 -1.38
C LYS A 56 7.40 -18.93 -2.01
N LYS A 57 7.44 -20.00 -1.24
CA LYS A 57 6.89 -21.31 -1.64
C LYS A 57 5.53 -21.56 -0.99
N ALA A 58 4.73 -22.38 -1.66
CA ALA A 58 3.50 -22.97 -1.15
C ALA A 58 3.63 -24.50 -1.31
N GLY A 59 4.06 -25.17 -0.25
CA GLY A 59 4.53 -26.56 -0.33
C GLY A 59 5.81 -26.66 -1.16
N ASP A 60 5.82 -27.56 -2.14
CA ASP A 60 7.00 -27.82 -2.98
C ASP A 60 7.14 -26.88 -4.18
N ARG A 61 6.15 -26.02 -4.42
CA ARG A 61 6.13 -25.11 -5.57
C ARG A 61 6.31 -23.66 -5.14
N LEU A 62 6.79 -22.82 -6.07
CA LEU A 62 6.71 -21.38 -5.88
C LEU A 62 5.26 -20.98 -5.71
N LYS A 63 5.01 -20.07 -4.77
CA LYS A 63 3.69 -19.49 -4.54
C LYS A 63 3.22 -18.68 -5.75
N TYR A 64 4.17 -18.10 -6.49
CA TYR A 64 3.94 -17.35 -7.70
C TYR A 64 4.86 -17.86 -8.79
N ASP A 65 4.29 -18.40 -9.86
CA ASP A 65 4.99 -18.82 -11.08
C ASP A 65 5.17 -17.64 -12.05
N ASP A 66 4.29 -16.64 -11.98
CA ASP A 66 4.45 -15.33 -12.62
C ASP A 66 4.34 -14.17 -11.60
N PRO A 67 5.42 -13.88 -10.85
CA PRO A 67 5.40 -12.89 -9.79
C PRO A 67 5.05 -11.48 -10.26
N LEU A 68 5.36 -11.12 -11.51
CA LEU A 68 5.07 -9.79 -12.06
C LEU A 68 3.58 -9.54 -12.22
N ASN A 69 2.79 -10.56 -12.52
CA ASN A 69 1.36 -10.41 -12.77
C ASN A 69 0.50 -10.91 -11.60
N GLN A 70 1.05 -11.76 -10.71
CA GLN A 70 0.30 -12.33 -9.59
C GLN A 70 0.48 -11.57 -8.27
N ILE A 71 1.62 -10.91 -8.04
CA ILE A 71 1.82 -10.11 -6.82
C ILE A 71 1.04 -8.80 -6.99
N GLN A 72 -0.11 -8.69 -6.32
CA GLN A 72 -1.02 -7.54 -6.45
C GLN A 72 -0.54 -6.28 -5.71
N ASP A 73 0.13 -6.46 -4.57
CA ASP A 73 0.55 -5.36 -3.69
C ASP A 73 1.86 -4.71 -4.15
N GLN A 74 2.05 -4.55 -5.46
CA GLN A 74 3.20 -3.83 -6.05
C GLN A 74 3.15 -2.33 -5.71
N ILE A 75 1.94 -1.77 -5.55
CA ILE A 75 1.71 -0.44 -4.98
C ILE A 75 0.85 -0.62 -3.73
N GLY A 76 1.29 -0.02 -2.63
CA GLY A 76 0.56 -0.02 -1.37
C GLY A 76 0.15 1.39 -0.99
N VAL A 77 -1.15 1.60 -0.80
CA VAL A 77 -1.73 2.84 -0.27
C VAL A 77 -2.08 2.61 1.21
N ARG A 78 -1.80 3.61 2.05
CA ARG A 78 -2.20 3.66 3.45
C ARG A 78 -2.91 4.98 3.73
N ILE A 79 -4.12 4.87 4.25
CA ILE A 79 -4.96 5.98 4.69
C ILE A 79 -5.09 5.85 6.21
N ILE A 80 -4.68 6.88 6.94
CA ILE A 80 -4.81 6.95 8.40
C ILE A 80 -6.07 7.76 8.71
N THR A 81 -6.94 7.19 9.54
CA THR A 81 -8.19 7.83 9.99
C THR A 81 -8.18 7.98 11.50
N LEU A 82 -8.67 9.12 11.99
CA LEU A 82 -8.88 9.39 13.41
C LEU A 82 -10.26 8.86 13.81
N LEU A 83 -10.29 7.82 14.65
CA LEU A 83 -11.54 7.35 15.25
C LEU A 83 -11.75 8.07 16.58
N PHE A 84 -12.85 8.80 16.70
CA PHE A 84 -13.38 9.19 18.00
C PHE A 84 -14.56 8.30 18.34
N GLU A 85 -14.34 7.39 19.30
CA GLU A 85 -15.44 6.85 20.09
C GLU A 85 -15.86 7.96 21.06
N ARG A 86 -17.09 8.46 20.89
CA ARG A 86 -17.72 9.20 21.98
C ARG A 86 -17.91 8.21 23.11
N CYS A 87 -17.04 8.24 24.13
CA CYS A 87 -17.45 7.80 25.46
C CYS A 87 -18.52 8.79 25.92
N SER A 88 -19.78 8.53 25.56
CA SER A 88 -20.95 9.13 26.21
C SER A 88 -21.05 8.54 27.62
N GLY A 89 -20.12 8.95 28.47
CA GLY A 89 -20.26 8.86 29.92
C GLY A 89 -20.66 10.23 30.39
N ASP A 90 -21.94 10.39 30.72
CA ASP A 90 -22.43 11.48 31.56
C ASP A 90 -21.50 11.59 32.78
N ARG A 91 -20.58 12.55 32.77
CA ARG A 91 -19.95 13.01 34.00
C ARG A 91 -21.03 13.76 34.75
N LYS A 92 -21.87 13.02 35.50
CA LYS A 92 -22.56 13.58 36.65
C LYS A 92 -21.49 14.22 37.52
N ALA A 93 -21.54 15.55 37.63
CA ALA A 93 -20.89 16.26 38.71
C ALA A 93 -21.41 15.64 40.01
N TYR A 94 -20.54 14.95 40.74
CA TYR A 94 -20.81 14.64 42.14
C TYR A 94 -20.61 15.93 42.95
N PRO A 95 -21.48 16.21 43.93
CA PRO A 95 -21.48 17.44 44.72
C PRO A 95 -20.21 17.62 45.55
#